data_AF-A2D892-F1
#
_entry.id   AF-A2D892-F1
#
_cell.length_a   1.000
_cell.length_b   1.000
_cell.length_c   1.000
_cell.angle_alpha   90.00
_cell.angle_beta   90.00
_cell.angle_gamma   90.00
#
_symmetry.space_group_name_H-M   'P 1'
#
loop_
_entity.id
_entity.type
_entity.pdbx_description
1 polymer ?
#
loop_
_entity_poly.entity_id
_entity_poly.type
_entity_poly.pdbx_seq_one_letter_code
_entity_poly.pdbx_strand_id
1 'polypeptide(L)'
;MTTEVSTPPPPAAEPVVEETPPPPPPPEPKHESPISNPLAEEQCQWLPRALEEDPELLALRERSLAWTGGISFANMIHTQLTASPVVFNRYSILQLIYNHFLSVGMENTAEKLQIESGHDFQVLEEPWERTGLRILASLGVLPSENPWDISGEVDCKFINEFLEEDLFSCHYRENQRLIYQEILNPSINIEFGQQDKTFKSITKCTLKRMIVIAVLGDLIDPNLKMKDEDVDLILISIQQITSNEHFLQNLFAMFYLDFSDESASSEISSKVPNIKLRVVNLMQRWINFSGLFIGRKTLKLMLNFAQAILDSTDTSQEINECRPVLKNIVLQIPVLTYGIQNIEEPTKQNPQISAEVVPKLFNPKFNLTIVESVEVAKQITLLLYDIYKLIPAREFAYMIQTRRFSMQVPKITEFLEATHRFERVIIEAIVKHGNRNEALNYILNLANCLDSLANYAALASIMKIITIPELKFSIKQAKLEDQFLNAGKKVSSSNEGVQLYNNTIISRYDNSGPTIPNLSVDILSTAIPPGDNFIDGVAINWKRRYEIAKKLVIYYRFQNSPYGIWPVQQIQRMILNGGTIPDKILMEKLAGFPTSN
;
A
#
# COMPACT_ATOMS: atom_id res chain seq x y z
N MET A 1 -81.65 7.29 31.03
CA MET A 1 -80.44 6.58 30.56
C MET A 1 -79.42 7.64 30.20
N THR A 2 -78.62 8.01 31.18
CA THR A 2 -77.54 9.02 31.07
C THR A 2 -76.30 8.31 31.59
N THR A 3 -75.46 7.89 30.64
CA THR A 3 -74.19 7.20 30.86
C THR A 3 -73.15 8.21 31.34
N GLU A 4 -72.74 8.07 32.61
CA GLU A 4 -71.59 8.78 33.18
C GLU A 4 -70.29 8.19 32.62
N VAL A 5 -69.46 9.08 32.07
CA VAL A 5 -68.13 8.78 31.53
C VAL A 5 -67.14 8.84 32.69
N SER A 6 -66.67 7.68 33.13
CA SER A 6 -65.58 7.56 34.11
C SER A 6 -64.23 7.83 33.43
N THR A 7 -63.50 8.82 33.92
CA THR A 7 -62.13 9.13 33.49
C THR A 7 -61.12 8.31 34.32
N PRO A 8 -60.05 7.80 33.70
CA PRO A 8 -59.03 7.04 34.44
C PRO A 8 -58.13 7.98 35.25
N PRO A 9 -57.56 7.49 36.37
CA PRO A 9 -56.69 8.29 37.22
C PRO A 9 -55.34 8.57 36.54
N PRO A 10 -54.65 9.67 36.92
CA PRO A 10 -53.36 10.03 36.36
C PRO A 10 -52.27 9.02 36.75
N PRO A 11 -51.25 8.82 35.90
CA PRO A 11 -50.15 7.91 36.17
C PRO A 11 -49.29 8.41 37.33
N ALA A 12 -48.79 7.47 38.13
CA ALA A 12 -47.90 7.72 39.26
C ALA A 12 -46.57 8.35 38.79
N ALA A 13 -46.10 9.34 39.56
CA ALA A 13 -44.83 10.01 39.32
C ALA A 13 -43.66 9.01 39.41
N GLU A 14 -42.81 8.99 38.38
CA GLU A 14 -41.57 8.22 38.38
C GLU A 14 -40.58 8.77 39.43
N PRO A 15 -39.80 7.90 40.09
CA PRO A 15 -38.83 8.34 41.07
C PRO A 15 -37.67 9.08 40.38
N VAL A 16 -37.33 10.25 40.93
CA VAL A 16 -36.16 11.04 40.55
C VAL A 16 -34.90 10.21 40.82
N VAL A 17 -34.21 9.81 39.76
CA VAL A 17 -32.89 9.18 39.83
C VAL A 17 -31.87 10.27 40.13
N GLU A 18 -31.20 10.17 41.28
CA GLU A 18 -30.07 11.01 41.64
C GLU A 18 -28.93 10.76 40.64
N GLU A 19 -28.64 11.75 39.79
CA GLU A 19 -27.49 11.72 38.88
C GLU A 19 -26.20 11.69 39.72
N THR A 20 -25.51 10.56 39.66
CA THR A 20 -24.13 10.47 40.16
C THR A 20 -23.23 11.28 39.22
N PRO A 21 -22.34 12.14 39.74
CA PRO A 21 -21.45 12.93 38.90
C PRO A 21 -20.57 12.00 38.05
N PRO A 22 -20.30 12.36 36.78
CA PRO A 22 -19.50 11.54 35.89
C PRO A 22 -18.11 11.30 36.49
N PRO A 23 -17.55 10.09 36.33
CA PRO A 23 -16.21 9.80 36.80
C PRO A 23 -15.21 10.77 36.15
N PRO A 24 -14.16 11.19 36.89
CA PRO A 24 -13.14 12.08 36.35
C PRO A 24 -12.54 11.46 35.07
N PRO A 25 -12.23 12.27 34.06
CA PRO A 25 -11.62 11.78 32.83
C PRO A 25 -10.33 11.01 33.18
N PRO A 26 -10.05 9.89 32.49
CA PRO A 26 -8.82 9.13 32.69
C PRO A 26 -7.62 10.06 32.50
N PRO A 27 -6.56 9.91 33.30
CA PRO A 27 -5.37 10.75 33.18
C PRO A 27 -4.83 10.67 31.75
N GLU A 28 -4.62 11.83 31.12
CA GLU A 28 -4.01 11.92 29.80
C GLU A 28 -2.72 11.07 29.77
N PRO A 29 -2.53 10.26 28.71
CA PRO A 29 -1.31 9.48 28.58
C PRO A 29 -0.13 10.44 28.55
N LYS A 30 0.70 10.36 29.59
CA LYS A 30 1.98 11.06 29.64
C LYS A 30 2.81 10.55 28.46
N HIS A 31 2.89 11.35 27.39
CA HIS A 31 3.92 11.17 26.38
C HIS A 31 5.26 11.31 27.11
N GLU A 32 5.89 10.18 27.44
CA GLU A 32 7.29 10.18 27.85
C GLU A 32 8.07 10.86 26.73
N SER A 33 8.73 11.96 27.07
CA SER A 33 9.65 12.65 26.18
C SER A 33 10.66 11.64 25.66
N PRO A 34 10.94 11.61 24.34
CA PRO A 34 12.02 10.77 23.84
C PRO A 34 13.29 11.14 24.60
N ILE A 35 13.99 10.12 25.10
CA ILE A 35 15.30 10.25 25.76
C ILE A 35 16.13 11.21 24.90
N SER A 36 16.48 12.39 25.43
CA SER A 36 17.25 13.38 24.70
C SER A 36 18.61 12.75 24.37
N ASN A 37 18.82 12.43 23.10
CA ASN A 37 20.13 12.02 22.62
C ASN A 37 20.88 13.32 22.28
N PRO A 38 21.86 13.76 23.08
CA PRO A 38 22.57 15.02 22.84
C PRO A 38 23.27 15.06 21.48
N LEU A 39 23.65 13.89 20.94
CA LEU A 39 24.19 13.77 19.59
C LEU A 39 23.11 14.03 18.52
N ALA A 40 21.87 13.61 18.75
CA ALA A 40 20.77 13.91 17.84
C ALA A 40 20.48 15.41 17.85
N GLU A 41 20.49 16.06 19.02
CA GLU A 41 20.32 17.52 19.14
C GLU A 41 21.41 18.31 18.41
N GLU A 42 22.67 17.86 18.48
CA GLU A 42 23.78 18.43 17.72
C GLU A 42 23.64 18.22 16.19
N GLN A 43 23.27 17.00 15.78
CA GLN A 43 22.99 16.68 14.37
C GLN A 43 21.81 17.48 13.81
N CYS A 44 20.81 17.76 14.65
CA CYS A 44 19.65 18.57 14.32
C CYS A 44 19.98 20.04 14.06
N GLN A 45 21.07 20.56 14.63
CA GLN A 45 21.54 21.93 14.36
C GLN A 45 22.43 22.03 13.11
N TRP A 46 22.96 20.90 12.63
CA TRP A 46 23.91 20.89 11.51
C TRP A 46 23.23 21.20 10.17
N LEU A 47 22.10 20.53 9.87
CA LEU A 47 21.43 20.72 8.58
C LEU A 47 20.87 22.16 8.40
N PRO A 48 20.20 22.78 9.40
CA PRO A 48 19.81 24.17 9.29
C PRO A 48 20.99 25.12 9.06
N ARG A 49 22.13 24.93 9.76
CA ARG A 49 23.35 25.73 9.54
C ARG A 49 23.91 25.55 8.14
N ALA A 50 24.00 24.31 7.65
CA ALA A 50 24.49 24.03 6.31
C ALA A 50 23.59 24.65 5.22
N LEU A 51 22.27 24.66 5.43
CA LEU A 51 21.31 25.27 4.50
C LEU A 51 21.22 26.80 4.63
N GLU A 52 21.58 27.36 5.79
CA GLU A 52 21.79 28.80 5.99
C GLU A 52 23.08 29.26 5.30
N GLU A 53 24.16 28.47 5.37
CA GLU A 53 25.44 28.74 4.70
C GLU A 53 25.36 28.59 3.17
N ASP A 54 24.53 27.67 2.65
CA ASP A 54 24.33 27.43 1.22
C ASP A 54 22.84 27.40 0.82
N PRO A 55 22.26 28.56 0.46
CA PRO A 55 20.85 28.68 0.09
C PRO A 55 20.47 27.98 -1.22
N GLU A 56 21.44 27.69 -2.10
CA GLU A 56 21.16 26.99 -3.35
C GLU A 56 20.80 25.53 -3.07
N LEU A 57 21.39 24.92 -2.04
CA LEU A 57 21.03 23.59 -1.56
C LEU A 57 19.60 23.56 -1.00
N LEU A 58 19.17 24.61 -0.29
CA LEU A 58 17.79 24.74 0.18
C LEU A 58 16.82 24.84 -1.01
N ALA A 59 17.13 25.67 -2.00
CA ALA A 59 16.29 25.81 -3.19
C ALA A 59 16.22 24.52 -4.03
N LEU A 60 17.32 23.76 -4.11
CA LEU A 60 17.35 22.46 -4.76
C LEU A 60 16.50 21.43 -3.99
N ARG A 61 16.62 21.40 -2.66
CA ARG A 61 15.81 20.57 -1.77
C ARG A 61 14.32 20.82 -2.01
N GLU A 62 13.86 22.06 -1.93
CA GLU A 62 12.44 22.42 -2.11
C GLU A 62 11.91 22.01 -3.51
N ARG A 63 12.70 22.19 -4.56
CA ARG A 63 12.33 21.73 -5.92
C ARG A 63 12.24 20.22 -6.03
N SER A 64 13.07 19.49 -5.27
CA SER A 64 13.09 18.03 -5.26
C SER A 64 12.01 17.39 -4.38
N LEU A 65 11.40 18.12 -3.44
CA LEU A 65 10.41 17.58 -2.49
C LEU A 65 9.21 16.93 -3.19
N ALA A 66 8.71 17.54 -4.27
CA ALA A 66 7.62 16.95 -5.04
C ALA A 66 8.02 15.60 -5.70
N TRP A 67 9.32 15.39 -5.92
CA TRP A 67 9.88 14.21 -6.56
C TRP A 67 10.30 13.15 -5.52
N THR A 68 10.66 13.59 -4.31
CA THR A 68 10.95 12.70 -3.17
C THR A 68 9.71 12.37 -2.34
N GLY A 69 8.53 12.90 -2.69
CA GLY A 69 7.29 12.66 -1.96
C GLY A 69 7.24 13.35 -0.59
N GLY A 70 7.91 14.48 -0.46
CA GLY A 70 8.03 15.23 0.80
C GLY A 70 9.14 14.72 1.73
N ILE A 71 9.85 13.65 1.35
CA ILE A 71 10.95 13.11 2.15
C ILE A 71 12.14 14.04 2.04
N SER A 72 12.47 14.67 3.16
CA SER A 72 13.67 15.49 3.34
C SER A 72 14.75 14.68 4.04
N PHE A 73 16.03 14.90 3.70
CA PHE A 73 17.18 14.26 4.39
C PHE A 73 17.24 14.56 5.90
N ALA A 74 16.48 15.55 6.37
CA ALA A 74 15.94 15.63 7.72
C ALA A 74 14.67 16.50 7.69
N ASN A 75 13.65 16.21 8.49
CA ASN A 75 12.57 17.19 8.73
C ASN A 75 13.17 18.43 9.40
N MET A 76 13.34 19.51 8.65
CA MET A 76 13.70 20.79 9.21
C MET A 76 12.46 21.42 9.82
N ILE A 77 12.40 21.37 11.14
CA ILE A 77 11.34 22.00 11.94
C ILE A 77 11.72 23.46 12.29
N HIS A 78 12.93 23.90 11.92
CA HIS A 78 13.36 25.30 11.97
C HIS A 78 13.35 25.94 10.57
N THR A 79 12.21 25.91 9.88
CA THR A 79 12.00 26.74 8.67
C THR A 79 12.26 28.23 8.96
N GLN A 80 12.03 28.65 10.21
CA GLN A 80 12.37 29.97 10.75
C GLN A 80 13.88 30.28 10.83
N LEU A 81 14.76 29.27 10.89
CA LEU A 81 16.23 29.46 10.82
C LEU A 81 16.77 29.28 9.39
N THR A 82 15.98 28.69 8.50
CA THR A 82 16.31 28.58 7.07
C THR A 82 15.49 29.59 6.30
N ALA A 83 15.71 30.86 6.61
CA ALA A 83 15.32 31.92 5.71
C ALA A 83 16.24 31.83 4.49
N SER A 84 15.66 31.58 3.31
CA SER A 84 16.38 31.89 2.08
C SER A 84 16.78 33.37 2.15
N PRO A 85 18.07 33.72 2.00
CA PRO A 85 18.52 35.10 1.89
C PRO A 85 18.11 35.72 0.56
N VAL A 86 17.33 35.01 -0.28
CA VAL A 86 16.46 35.68 -1.24
C VAL A 86 15.44 36.47 -0.41
N VAL A 87 15.88 37.65 0.03
CA VAL A 87 15.07 38.68 0.64
C VAL A 87 13.85 38.81 -0.26
N PHE A 88 12.71 38.27 0.16
CA PHE A 88 11.46 38.62 -0.48
C PHE A 88 11.38 40.13 -0.36
N ASN A 89 11.52 40.82 -1.50
CA ASN A 89 11.49 42.26 -1.51
C ASN A 89 10.16 42.66 -0.85
N ARG A 90 10.22 43.50 0.18
CA ARG A 90 9.04 44.00 0.89
C ARG A 90 7.99 44.52 -0.10
N TYR A 91 8.43 45.11 -1.20
CA TYR A 91 7.58 45.49 -2.32
C TYR A 91 6.82 44.31 -2.94
N SER A 92 7.47 43.17 -3.19
CA SER A 92 6.84 41.97 -3.77
C SER A 92 5.79 41.35 -2.86
N ILE A 93 6.01 41.35 -1.54
CA ILE A 93 5.01 40.87 -0.58
C ILE A 93 3.80 41.81 -0.58
N LEU A 94 4.05 43.12 -0.49
CA LEU A 94 2.98 44.12 -0.52
C LEU A 94 2.21 44.11 -1.84
N GLN A 95 2.89 43.84 -2.96
CA GLN A 95 2.29 43.67 -4.28
C GLN A 95 1.36 42.46 -4.34
N LEU A 96 1.73 41.32 -3.73
CA LEU A 96 0.88 40.14 -3.63
C LEU A 96 -0.34 40.39 -2.74
N ILE A 97 -0.16 41.10 -1.62
CA ILE A 97 -1.25 41.50 -0.72
C ILE A 97 -2.21 42.47 -1.41
N TYR A 98 -1.67 43.47 -2.11
CA TYR A 98 -2.44 44.45 -2.88
C TYR A 98 -3.32 43.76 -3.93
N ASN A 99 -2.74 42.88 -4.76
CA ASN A 99 -3.48 42.14 -5.78
C ASN A 99 -4.54 41.21 -5.16
N HIS A 100 -4.23 40.57 -4.03
CA HIS A 100 -5.21 39.74 -3.32
C HIS A 100 -6.42 40.57 -2.85
N PHE A 101 -6.19 41.75 -2.26
CA PHE A 101 -7.27 42.63 -1.84
C PHE A 101 -8.14 43.10 -3.01
N LEU A 102 -7.54 43.42 -4.15
CA LEU A 102 -8.30 43.75 -5.35
C LEU A 102 -9.15 42.57 -5.82
N SER A 103 -8.57 41.37 -5.93
CA SER A 103 -9.29 40.17 -6.37
C SER A 103 -10.44 39.75 -5.46
N VAL A 104 -10.36 40.03 -4.15
CA VAL A 104 -11.43 39.75 -3.18
C VAL A 104 -12.45 40.90 -3.08
N GLY A 105 -12.23 42.01 -3.80
CA GLY A 105 -13.13 43.17 -3.83
C GLY A 105 -12.93 44.18 -2.69
N MET A 106 -11.78 44.14 -2.00
CA MET A 106 -11.39 45.06 -0.93
C MET A 106 -10.59 46.27 -1.46
N GLU A 107 -11.12 46.96 -2.48
CA GLU A 107 -10.42 48.02 -3.21
C GLU A 107 -9.94 49.16 -2.31
N ASN A 108 -10.78 49.64 -1.40
CA ASN A 108 -10.44 50.72 -0.45
C ASN A 108 -9.26 50.35 0.47
N THR A 109 -9.08 49.06 0.76
CA THR A 109 -7.98 48.58 1.61
C THR A 109 -6.69 48.47 0.81
N ALA A 110 -6.78 48.02 -0.45
CA ALA A 110 -5.67 48.03 -1.40
C ALA A 110 -5.17 49.47 -1.65
N GLU A 111 -6.08 50.43 -1.85
CA GLU A 111 -5.74 51.84 -2.06
C GLU A 111 -5.06 52.45 -0.83
N LYS A 112 -5.58 52.20 0.38
CA LYS A 112 -4.92 52.62 1.62
C LYS A 112 -3.53 52.02 1.77
N LEU A 113 -3.36 50.73 1.45
CA LEU A 113 -2.06 50.07 1.47
C LEU A 113 -1.07 50.75 0.51
N GLN A 114 -1.52 51.13 -0.69
CA GLN A 114 -0.72 51.86 -1.67
C GLN A 114 -0.28 53.23 -1.13
N ILE A 115 -1.22 53.99 -0.56
CA ILE A 115 -0.97 55.31 0.02
C ILE A 115 -0.01 55.23 1.21
N GLU A 116 -0.25 54.31 2.14
CA GLU A 116 0.54 54.19 3.38
C GLU A 116 1.94 53.61 3.12
N SER A 117 2.07 52.70 2.15
CA SER A 117 3.37 52.13 1.79
C SER A 117 4.22 53.05 0.90
N GLY A 118 3.61 54.04 0.24
CA GLY A 118 4.28 54.94 -0.71
C GLY A 118 4.80 54.24 -1.96
N HIS A 119 4.26 53.07 -2.28
CA HIS A 119 4.65 52.26 -3.43
C HIS A 119 3.53 52.21 -4.46
N ASP A 120 3.86 52.32 -5.74
CA ASP A 120 2.92 52.06 -6.82
C ASP A 120 2.92 50.58 -7.17
N PHE A 121 1.78 49.93 -6.93
CA PHE A 121 1.59 48.51 -7.21
C PHE A 121 0.95 48.30 -8.59
N GLN A 122 1.35 47.24 -9.28
CA GLN A 122 0.74 46.84 -10.55
C GLN A 122 -0.58 46.12 -10.30
N VAL A 123 -1.66 46.55 -10.95
CA VAL A 123 -2.94 45.84 -10.89
C VAL A 123 -2.88 44.58 -11.76
N LEU A 124 -2.97 43.41 -11.14
CA LEU A 124 -3.11 42.14 -11.85
C LEU A 124 -4.53 41.59 -11.65
N GLU A 125 -5.24 41.36 -12.75
CA GLU A 125 -6.54 40.70 -12.72
C GLU A 125 -6.36 39.19 -12.46
N GLU A 126 -6.38 38.80 -11.21
CA GLU A 126 -6.38 37.40 -10.80
C GLU A 126 -7.77 36.98 -10.29
N PRO A 127 -8.27 35.78 -10.62
CA PRO A 127 -9.47 35.25 -10.00
C PRO A 127 -9.22 35.01 -8.51
N TRP A 128 -10.15 35.41 -7.65
CA TRP A 128 -10.01 35.36 -6.17
C TRP A 128 -9.61 33.98 -5.62
N GLU A 129 -10.00 32.90 -6.31
CA GLU A 129 -9.66 31.52 -5.96
C GLU A 129 -8.20 31.14 -6.20
N ARG A 130 -7.48 31.89 -7.05
CA ARG A 130 -6.13 31.54 -7.51
C ARG A 130 -5.14 32.71 -7.43
N THR A 131 -5.36 33.63 -6.50
CA THR A 131 -4.39 34.70 -6.27
C THR A 131 -3.04 34.12 -5.85
N GLY A 132 -1.95 34.75 -6.27
CA GLY A 132 -0.60 34.30 -5.94
C GLY A 132 -0.38 34.13 -4.43
N LEU A 133 -0.90 35.05 -3.62
CA LEU A 133 -0.83 34.98 -2.15
C LEU A 133 -1.57 33.75 -1.59
N ARG A 134 -2.76 33.44 -2.10
CA ARG A 134 -3.55 32.28 -1.64
C ARG A 134 -2.90 30.96 -2.04
N ILE A 135 -2.33 30.90 -3.24
CA ILE A 135 -1.57 29.73 -3.70
C ILE A 135 -0.37 29.51 -2.77
N LEU A 136 0.42 30.56 -2.51
CA LEU A 136 1.57 30.47 -1.61
C LEU A 136 1.18 30.08 -0.18
N ALA A 137 0.10 30.66 0.36
CA ALA A 137 -0.44 30.27 1.67
C ALA A 137 -0.91 28.81 1.68
N SER A 138 -1.58 28.34 0.62
CA SER A 138 -2.02 26.94 0.51
C SER A 138 -0.89 25.93 0.32
N LEU A 139 0.28 26.38 -0.14
CA LEU A 139 1.48 25.54 -0.20
C LEU A 139 2.16 25.43 1.17
N GLY A 140 1.98 26.44 2.04
CA GLY A 140 2.56 26.47 3.38
C GLY A 140 1.66 25.90 4.49
N VAL A 141 0.37 25.71 4.24
CA VAL A 141 -0.62 25.24 5.23
C VAL A 141 -1.15 23.88 4.79
N LEU A 142 -1.07 22.87 5.67
CA LEU A 142 -1.52 21.52 5.34
C LEU A 142 -3.04 21.48 5.10
N PRO A 143 -3.57 20.49 4.34
CA PRO A 143 -4.99 20.40 4.00
C PRO A 143 -5.97 20.36 5.19
N SER A 144 -5.47 20.08 6.39
CA SER A 144 -6.23 19.99 7.64
C SER A 144 -6.05 21.19 8.57
N GLU A 145 -5.20 22.15 8.23
CA GLU A 145 -4.88 23.30 9.08
C GLU A 145 -5.70 24.53 8.67
N ASN A 146 -6.14 25.31 9.66
CA ASN A 146 -6.77 26.60 9.41
C ASN A 146 -5.65 27.65 9.23
N PRO A 147 -5.49 28.26 8.05
CA PRO A 147 -4.41 29.21 7.78
C PRO A 147 -4.48 30.48 8.65
N TRP A 148 -5.61 30.72 9.31
CA TRP A 148 -5.87 31.91 10.13
C TRP A 148 -5.82 31.63 11.64
N ASP A 149 -5.64 30.36 12.04
CA ASP A 149 -5.65 29.91 13.44
C ASP A 149 -4.51 28.90 13.67
N ILE A 150 -3.29 29.34 13.37
CA ILE A 150 -2.07 28.58 13.61
C ILE A 150 -1.68 28.87 15.06
N SER A 151 -1.84 27.89 15.96
CA SER A 151 -1.37 28.01 17.34
C SER A 151 0.13 28.28 17.33
N GLY A 152 0.59 29.24 18.16
CA GLY A 152 2.01 29.49 18.34
C GLY A 152 2.70 28.20 18.80
N GLU A 153 3.61 27.67 17.99
CA GLU A 153 4.23 26.37 18.23
C GLU A 153 4.96 26.37 19.59
N VAL A 154 4.49 25.52 20.51
CA VAL A 154 5.16 25.23 21.79
C VAL A 154 6.27 24.24 21.49
N ASP A 155 7.52 24.69 21.66
CA ASP A 155 8.78 23.93 21.66
C ASP A 155 8.83 22.66 20.79
N CYS A 156 9.48 22.82 19.63
CA CYS A 156 9.76 21.78 18.64
C CYS A 156 10.37 20.51 19.27
N LYS A 157 9.75 19.34 19.02
CA LYS A 157 10.36 18.04 19.32
C LYS A 157 10.87 17.42 18.02
N PHE A 158 12.17 17.16 17.95
CA PHE A 158 12.75 16.37 16.87
C PHE A 158 12.31 14.91 16.98
N ILE A 159 11.78 14.38 15.88
CA ILE A 159 11.53 12.95 15.72
C ILE A 159 12.64 12.42 14.82
N ASN A 160 13.46 11.50 15.35
CA ASN A 160 14.42 10.77 14.53
C ASN A 160 13.64 9.95 13.49
N GLU A 161 13.69 10.39 12.22
CA GLU A 161 13.16 9.60 11.12
C GLU A 161 14.12 8.46 10.80
N PHE A 162 13.66 7.24 11.05
CA PHE A 162 14.40 6.05 10.65
C PHE A 162 14.20 5.82 9.16
N LEU A 163 15.15 6.29 8.35
CA LEU A 163 15.19 6.00 6.91
C LEU A 163 15.52 4.52 6.70
N GLU A 164 14.60 3.80 6.06
CA GLU A 164 14.78 2.39 5.74
C GLU A 164 15.11 2.18 4.26
N GLU A 165 15.67 1.01 3.94
CA GLU A 165 15.84 0.55 2.55
C GLU A 165 14.51 0.58 1.80
N ASP A 166 13.41 0.42 2.54
CA ASP A 166 12.06 0.48 2.04
C ASP A 166 11.39 1.78 2.50
N LEU A 167 11.62 2.84 1.72
CA LEU A 167 11.28 4.26 1.98
C LEU A 167 9.82 4.53 2.37
N PHE A 168 8.90 3.57 2.17
CA PHE A 168 7.47 3.74 2.46
C PHE A 168 6.96 2.81 3.57
N SER A 169 7.84 2.16 4.35
CA SER A 169 7.42 1.39 5.52
C SER A 169 6.77 2.26 6.59
N CYS A 170 5.85 1.70 7.38
CA CYS A 170 5.20 2.45 8.45
C CYS A 170 6.20 2.79 9.57
N HIS A 171 6.26 4.07 9.96
CA HIS A 171 7.20 4.57 10.97
C HIS A 171 6.84 4.20 12.42
N TYR A 172 5.74 3.49 12.65
CA TYR A 172 5.33 3.13 14.00
C TYR A 172 6.34 2.18 14.65
N ARG A 173 6.80 2.55 15.86
CA ARG A 173 7.80 1.83 16.65
C ARG A 173 7.40 1.83 18.11
N GLU A 174 7.71 0.74 18.80
CA GLU A 174 7.50 0.57 20.24
C GLU A 174 8.84 0.30 20.93
N ASN A 175 8.95 0.55 22.23
CA ASN A 175 10.15 0.18 22.96
C ASN A 175 10.24 -1.35 23.13
N GLN A 176 11.11 -2.00 22.34
CA GLN A 176 11.29 -3.46 22.36
C GLN A 176 11.72 -4.02 23.72
N ARG A 177 12.35 -3.21 24.60
CA ARG A 177 12.78 -3.66 25.94
C ARG A 177 11.61 -3.98 26.85
N LEU A 178 10.42 -3.44 26.58
CA LEU A 178 9.22 -3.65 27.39
C LEU A 178 8.39 -4.85 26.91
N ILE A 179 8.91 -5.69 26.00
CA ILE A 179 8.17 -6.85 25.48
C ILE A 179 7.92 -7.92 26.53
N TYR A 180 8.78 -8.03 27.55
CA TYR A 180 8.59 -8.99 28.64
C TYR A 180 7.31 -8.75 29.44
N GLN A 181 6.88 -7.49 29.58
CA GLN A 181 5.64 -7.14 30.28
C GLN A 181 4.42 -7.78 29.58
N GLU A 182 4.48 -7.88 28.25
CA GLU A 182 3.43 -8.49 27.45
C GLU A 182 3.46 -10.02 27.57
N ILE A 183 4.64 -10.63 27.78
CA ILE A 183 4.79 -12.07 28.04
C ILE A 183 4.21 -12.44 29.41
N LEU A 184 4.43 -11.60 30.44
CA LEU A 184 3.97 -11.85 31.81
C LEU A 184 2.45 -11.68 31.96
N ASN A 185 1.88 -10.67 31.33
CA ASN A 185 0.45 -10.40 31.44
C ASN A 185 -0.26 -10.65 30.10
N PRO A 186 -1.01 -11.75 29.91
CA PRO A 186 -1.74 -12.03 28.66
C PRO A 186 -2.75 -10.96 28.22
N SER A 187 -3.27 -10.16 29.15
CA SER A 187 -4.38 -9.23 28.92
C SER A 187 -3.96 -7.77 28.70
N ILE A 188 -2.67 -7.44 28.85
CA ILE A 188 -2.21 -6.06 28.64
C ILE A 188 -2.20 -5.72 27.14
N ASN A 189 -2.62 -4.49 26.83
CA ASN A 189 -2.57 -3.91 25.49
C ASN A 189 -3.26 -4.74 24.39
N ILE A 190 -4.33 -5.45 24.74
CA ILE A 190 -5.20 -6.16 23.80
C ILE A 190 -6.66 -5.97 24.16
N GLU A 191 -7.50 -5.80 23.15
CA GLU A 191 -8.96 -5.80 23.30
C GLU A 191 -9.57 -6.78 22.32
N PHE A 192 -10.58 -7.51 22.79
CA PHE A 192 -11.36 -8.46 22.00
C PHE A 192 -12.79 -7.95 21.85
N GLY A 193 -13.41 -8.28 20.73
CA GLY A 193 -14.84 -8.06 20.50
C GLY A 193 -15.73 -8.95 21.38
N GLN A 194 -17.04 -8.74 21.31
CA GLN A 194 -18.04 -9.31 22.22
C GLN A 194 -18.24 -10.84 22.13
N GLN A 195 -17.54 -11.56 21.24
CA GLN A 195 -17.77 -12.98 20.95
C GLN A 195 -16.44 -13.71 20.78
N ASP A 196 -16.11 -14.58 21.75
CA ASP A 196 -14.96 -15.49 21.85
C ASP A 196 -13.55 -14.89 21.68
N LYS A 197 -12.61 -15.27 22.56
CA LYS A 197 -11.19 -14.88 22.45
C LYS A 197 -10.49 -15.64 21.32
N THR A 198 -10.68 -15.19 20.09
CA THR A 198 -10.02 -15.74 18.89
C THR A 198 -9.15 -14.67 18.24
N PHE A 199 -8.18 -15.08 17.43
CA PHE A 199 -7.35 -14.11 16.69
C PHE A 199 -8.19 -13.15 15.83
N LYS A 200 -9.31 -13.64 15.30
CA LYS A 200 -10.25 -12.86 14.46
C LYS A 200 -11.04 -11.82 15.24
N SER A 201 -11.22 -12.02 16.56
CA SER A 201 -12.01 -11.11 17.40
C SER A 201 -11.18 -10.00 18.02
N ILE A 202 -9.85 -9.98 17.84
CA ILE A 202 -8.99 -8.87 18.30
C ILE A 202 -9.46 -7.58 17.62
N THR A 203 -9.87 -6.59 18.42
CA THR A 203 -10.28 -5.27 17.91
C THR A 203 -9.08 -4.34 17.83
N LYS A 204 -8.28 -4.27 18.90
CA LYS A 204 -7.06 -3.46 18.99
C LYS A 204 -5.95 -4.19 19.75
N CYS A 205 -4.70 -3.94 19.38
CA CYS A 205 -3.54 -4.43 20.14
C CYS A 205 -2.28 -3.59 19.88
N THR A 206 -1.26 -3.69 20.73
CA THR A 206 0.08 -3.16 20.45
C THR A 206 0.87 -4.08 19.51
N LEU A 207 1.92 -3.56 18.89
CA LEU A 207 2.87 -4.34 18.08
C LEU A 207 3.54 -5.42 18.92
N LYS A 208 4.06 -5.08 20.12
CA LYS A 208 4.66 -6.09 21.01
C LYS A 208 3.70 -7.22 21.32
N ARG A 209 2.44 -6.89 21.66
CA ARG A 209 1.40 -7.90 21.92
C ARG A 209 1.14 -8.78 20.71
N MET A 210 1.04 -8.21 19.52
CA MET A 210 0.88 -8.96 18.27
C MET A 210 2.02 -9.95 18.05
N ILE A 211 3.27 -9.52 18.28
CA ILE A 211 4.47 -10.36 18.15
C ILE A 211 4.47 -11.47 19.19
N VAL A 212 4.15 -11.15 20.44
CA VAL A 212 4.06 -12.11 21.54
C VAL A 212 3.00 -13.17 21.25
N ILE A 213 1.85 -12.78 20.68
CA ILE A 213 0.82 -13.71 20.21
C ILE A 213 1.33 -14.58 19.05
N ALA A 214 2.02 -13.99 18.07
CA ALA A 214 2.58 -14.74 16.94
C ALA A 214 3.63 -15.79 17.35
N VAL A 215 4.45 -15.47 18.37
CA VAL A 215 5.51 -16.37 18.86
C VAL A 215 4.93 -17.42 19.82
N LEU A 216 4.12 -17.00 20.79
CA LEU A 216 3.77 -17.86 21.93
C LEU A 216 2.34 -18.40 21.86
N GLY A 217 1.42 -17.72 21.17
CA GLY A 217 0.06 -18.19 20.88
C GLY A 217 -0.63 -18.81 22.09
N ASP A 218 -0.89 -20.11 21.98
CA ASP A 218 -1.57 -20.96 22.96
C ASP A 218 -0.84 -21.11 24.30
N LEU A 219 0.47 -20.86 24.35
CA LEU A 219 1.25 -20.90 25.61
C LEU A 219 0.92 -19.74 26.56
N ILE A 220 0.38 -18.64 26.04
CA ILE A 220 0.05 -17.45 26.84
C ILE A 220 -1.39 -17.49 27.32
N ASP A 221 -2.32 -17.77 26.41
CA ASP A 221 -3.72 -17.95 26.73
C ASP A 221 -4.23 -19.21 26.01
N PRO A 222 -4.49 -20.32 26.75
CA PRO A 222 -5.02 -21.55 26.16
C PRO A 222 -6.36 -21.35 25.42
N ASN A 223 -7.07 -20.26 25.70
CA ASN A 223 -8.30 -19.90 25.01
C ASN A 223 -8.04 -19.22 23.65
N LEU A 224 -6.86 -18.61 23.46
CA LEU A 224 -6.47 -17.97 22.22
C LEU A 224 -5.89 -19.00 21.25
N LYS A 225 -6.79 -19.61 20.47
CA LYS A 225 -6.38 -20.55 19.41
C LYS A 225 -5.92 -19.77 18.18
N MET A 226 -4.64 -19.86 17.86
CA MET A 226 -4.08 -19.42 16.58
C MET A 226 -3.90 -20.60 15.64
N LYS A 227 -4.30 -20.39 14.38
CA LYS A 227 -3.95 -21.28 13.27
C LYS A 227 -2.68 -20.77 12.59
N ASP A 228 -2.06 -21.63 11.79
CA ASP A 228 -0.93 -21.22 10.95
C ASP A 228 -1.30 -20.06 10.03
N GLU A 229 -2.47 -20.08 9.40
CA GLU A 229 -2.95 -19.00 8.53
C GLU A 229 -3.02 -17.64 9.25
N ASP A 230 -3.28 -17.64 10.56
CA ASP A 230 -3.34 -16.41 11.36
C ASP A 230 -1.95 -15.78 11.51
N VAL A 231 -0.90 -16.60 11.61
CA VAL A 231 0.49 -16.11 11.64
C VAL A 231 0.86 -15.48 10.29
N ASP A 232 0.45 -16.09 9.18
CA ASP A 232 0.73 -15.55 7.85
C ASP A 232 0.01 -14.20 7.62
N LEU A 233 -1.18 -14.01 8.19
CA LEU A 233 -1.88 -12.72 8.22
C LEU A 233 -1.10 -11.66 9.02
N ILE A 234 -0.44 -12.02 10.12
CA ILE A 234 0.44 -11.10 10.84
C ILE A 234 1.63 -10.76 9.95
N LEU A 235 2.34 -11.77 9.44
CA LEU A 235 3.56 -11.59 8.66
C LEU A 235 3.36 -10.70 7.43
N ILE A 236 2.27 -10.89 6.69
CA ILE A 236 1.96 -10.05 5.52
C ILE A 236 1.55 -8.61 5.91
N SER A 237 1.07 -8.42 7.14
CA SER A 237 0.64 -7.11 7.64
C SER A 237 1.77 -6.30 8.28
N ILE A 238 2.92 -6.91 8.58
CA ILE A 238 4.04 -6.26 9.28
C ILE A 238 4.39 -4.94 8.60
N GLN A 239 4.60 -4.95 7.28
CA GLN A 239 5.05 -3.77 6.52
C GLN A 239 4.06 -2.61 6.52
N GLN A 240 2.80 -2.87 6.85
CA GLN A 240 1.82 -1.82 7.06
C GLN A 240 1.87 -1.25 8.48
N ILE A 241 2.29 -2.06 9.46
CA ILE A 241 2.26 -1.75 10.89
C ILE A 241 3.57 -1.10 11.30
N THR A 242 4.70 -1.66 10.90
CA THR A 242 6.03 -1.21 11.27
C THR A 242 7.03 -1.60 10.18
N SER A 243 8.26 -1.15 10.33
CA SER A 243 9.41 -1.63 9.60
C SER A 243 9.78 -3.09 9.87
N ASN A 244 10.33 -3.78 8.86
CA ASN A 244 10.87 -5.13 9.00
C ASN A 244 12.04 -5.16 10.00
N GLU A 245 12.88 -4.12 10.02
CA GLU A 245 13.98 -4.01 10.98
C GLU A 245 13.47 -3.92 12.41
N HIS A 246 12.50 -3.06 12.69
CA HIS A 246 11.96 -2.93 14.04
C HIS A 246 11.20 -4.18 14.51
N PHE A 247 10.47 -4.84 13.60
CA PHE A 247 9.89 -6.15 13.91
C PHE A 247 10.97 -7.17 14.30
N LEU A 248 12.09 -7.23 13.56
CA LEU A 248 13.22 -8.09 13.91
C LEU A 248 13.86 -7.72 15.27
N GLN A 249 13.96 -6.43 15.59
CA GLN A 249 14.47 -5.97 16.90
C GLN A 249 13.60 -6.46 18.06
N ASN A 250 12.27 -6.49 17.88
CA ASN A 250 11.36 -7.06 18.87
C ASN A 250 11.57 -8.58 19.03
N LEU A 251 11.81 -9.31 17.93
CA LEU A 251 12.18 -10.73 17.99
C LEU A 251 13.51 -10.94 18.72
N PHE A 252 14.53 -10.10 18.47
CA PHE A 252 15.78 -10.15 19.21
C PHE A 252 15.58 -9.87 20.70
N ALA A 253 14.78 -8.87 21.05
CA ALA A 253 14.44 -8.60 22.45
C ALA A 253 13.76 -9.80 23.12
N MET A 254 12.87 -10.51 22.42
CA MET A 254 12.27 -11.76 22.90
C MET A 254 13.24 -12.95 22.95
N PHE A 255 14.27 -12.98 22.10
CA PHE A 255 15.25 -14.06 22.09
C PHE A 255 16.25 -13.91 23.23
N TYR A 256 16.78 -12.69 23.42
CA TYR A 256 17.77 -12.40 24.45
C TYR A 256 17.15 -12.23 25.83
N LEU A 257 15.89 -11.75 25.91
CA LEU A 257 15.18 -11.50 27.17
C LEU A 257 16.05 -10.74 28.18
N ASP A 258 16.63 -9.62 27.73
CA ASP A 258 17.44 -8.76 28.58
C ASP A 258 16.53 -7.98 29.54
N PHE A 259 16.31 -8.55 30.74
CA PHE A 259 15.45 -7.99 31.76
C PHE A 259 16.19 -6.90 32.56
N SER A 260 15.58 -5.73 32.68
CA SER A 260 15.98 -4.76 33.71
C SER A 260 15.43 -5.13 35.10
N ASP A 261 14.50 -6.07 35.19
CA ASP A 261 13.75 -6.44 36.40
C ASP A 261 14.02 -7.91 36.78
N GLU A 262 14.67 -8.12 37.93
CA GLU A 262 15.03 -9.46 38.43
C GLU A 262 13.80 -10.32 38.76
N SER A 263 12.67 -9.71 39.16
CA SER A 263 11.46 -10.44 39.50
C SER A 263 10.85 -11.13 38.27
N ALA A 264 10.78 -10.41 37.16
CA ALA A 264 10.34 -10.91 35.85
C ALA A 264 11.23 -12.05 35.33
N SER A 265 12.54 -11.95 35.57
CA SER A 265 13.50 -12.97 35.14
C SER A 265 13.22 -14.34 35.78
N SER A 266 12.81 -14.37 37.06
CA SER A 266 12.54 -15.62 37.76
C SER A 266 11.31 -16.36 37.21
N GLU A 267 10.26 -15.63 36.86
CA GLU A 267 9.00 -16.19 36.35
C GLU A 267 9.14 -16.70 34.91
N ILE A 268 9.89 -15.98 34.07
CA ILE A 268 10.07 -16.33 32.66
C ILE A 268 11.14 -17.40 32.46
N SER A 269 12.11 -17.55 33.38
CA SER A 269 13.25 -18.48 33.26
C SER A 269 12.84 -19.89 32.79
N SER A 270 11.75 -20.43 33.34
CA SER A 270 11.24 -21.76 32.96
C SER A 270 10.74 -21.87 31.50
N LYS A 271 10.36 -20.76 30.88
CA LYS A 271 9.81 -20.68 29.51
C LYS A 271 10.86 -20.26 28.47
N VAL A 272 12.01 -19.75 28.89
CA VAL A 272 13.07 -19.22 28.00
C VAL A 272 13.46 -20.19 26.87
N PRO A 273 13.68 -21.50 27.11
CA PRO A 273 14.07 -22.41 26.04
C PRO A 273 13.04 -22.47 24.91
N ASN A 274 11.75 -22.54 25.28
CA ASN A 274 10.64 -22.61 24.34
C ASN A 274 10.47 -21.29 23.58
N ILE A 275 10.60 -20.15 24.29
CA ILE A 275 10.53 -18.82 23.66
C ILE A 275 11.60 -18.67 22.58
N LYS A 276 12.87 -18.98 22.91
CA LYS A 276 13.99 -18.89 21.95
C LYS A 276 13.75 -19.73 20.70
N LEU A 277 13.35 -20.98 20.87
CA LEU A 277 13.05 -21.88 19.75
C LEU A 277 11.90 -21.37 18.89
N ARG A 278 10.81 -20.89 19.51
CA ARG A 278 9.66 -20.34 18.77
C ARG A 278 9.99 -19.04 18.04
N VAL A 279 10.85 -18.18 18.59
CA VAL A 279 11.35 -16.99 17.90
C VAL A 279 12.12 -17.39 16.64
N VAL A 280 13.06 -18.32 16.73
CA VAL A 280 13.84 -18.77 15.57
C VAL A 280 12.95 -19.46 14.53
N ASN A 281 11.96 -20.25 14.96
CA ASN A 281 10.97 -20.84 14.07
C ASN A 281 10.10 -19.78 13.36
N LEU A 282 9.69 -18.72 14.06
CA LEU A 282 8.95 -17.61 13.46
C LEU A 282 9.82 -16.87 12.45
N MET A 283 11.11 -16.64 12.74
CA MET A 283 12.05 -16.06 11.77
C MET A 283 12.18 -16.94 10.53
N GLN A 284 12.36 -18.25 10.71
CA GLN A 284 12.45 -19.22 9.62
C GLN A 284 11.17 -19.23 8.77
N ARG A 285 10.00 -19.20 9.41
CA ARG A 285 8.71 -19.10 8.74
C ARG A 285 8.59 -17.79 7.97
N TRP A 286 9.00 -16.67 8.56
CA TRP A 286 8.96 -15.37 7.91
C TRP A 286 9.84 -15.34 6.65
N ILE A 287 11.05 -15.91 6.72
CA ILE A 287 11.94 -16.07 5.56
C ILE A 287 11.28 -16.93 4.48
N ASN A 288 10.73 -18.09 4.85
CA ASN A 288 10.08 -18.99 3.90
C ASN A 288 8.82 -18.38 3.27
N PHE A 289 8.08 -17.57 4.05
CA PHE A 289 6.85 -16.93 3.61
C PHE A 289 7.15 -15.74 2.72
N SER A 290 7.98 -14.78 3.18
CA SER A 290 8.20 -13.49 2.53
C SER A 290 9.37 -13.43 1.54
N GLY A 291 10.39 -14.27 1.71
CA GLY A 291 11.59 -14.28 0.87
C GLY A 291 12.27 -12.91 0.79
N LEU A 292 12.61 -12.47 -0.43
CA LEU A 292 13.29 -11.19 -0.67
C LEU A 292 12.46 -9.94 -0.31
N PHE A 293 11.15 -10.06 -0.07
CA PHE A 293 10.33 -8.91 0.36
C PHE A 293 10.69 -8.38 1.76
N ILE A 294 11.48 -9.12 2.54
CA ILE A 294 11.96 -8.69 3.87
C ILE A 294 12.95 -7.50 3.77
N GLY A 295 13.66 -7.37 2.64
CA GLY A 295 14.71 -6.37 2.45
C GLY A 295 16.10 -6.87 2.84
N ARG A 296 17.12 -6.39 2.12
CA ARG A 296 18.50 -6.91 2.22
C ARG A 296 19.14 -6.58 3.55
N LYS A 297 18.89 -5.37 4.08
CA LYS A 297 19.41 -4.95 5.39
C LYS A 297 18.94 -5.89 6.49
N THR A 298 17.64 -6.15 6.56
CA THR A 298 17.02 -7.01 7.58
C THR A 298 17.47 -8.46 7.42
N LEU A 299 17.52 -9.00 6.19
CA LEU A 299 18.04 -10.34 5.92
C LEU A 299 19.51 -10.48 6.36
N LYS A 300 20.35 -9.47 6.13
CA LYS A 300 21.74 -9.45 6.61
C LYS A 300 21.82 -9.46 8.14
N LEU A 301 20.95 -8.71 8.83
CA LEU A 301 20.88 -8.74 10.29
C LEU A 301 20.48 -10.13 10.81
N MET A 302 19.50 -10.80 10.17
CA MET A 302 19.13 -12.17 10.50
C MET A 302 20.29 -13.15 10.27
N LEU A 303 21.01 -13.00 9.16
CA LEU A 303 22.17 -13.84 8.84
C LEU A 303 23.28 -13.67 9.87
N ASN A 304 23.62 -12.43 10.23
CA ASN A 304 24.63 -12.13 11.24
C ASN A 304 24.23 -12.69 12.61
N PHE A 305 22.96 -12.54 13.00
CA PHE A 305 22.42 -13.12 14.22
C PHE A 305 22.55 -14.65 14.24
N ALA A 306 22.14 -15.31 13.15
CA ALA A 306 22.22 -16.77 13.05
C ALA A 306 23.67 -17.27 13.10
N GLN A 307 24.58 -16.60 12.39
CA GLN A 307 26.03 -16.92 12.43
C GLN A 307 26.61 -16.71 13.82
N ALA A 308 26.34 -15.58 14.48
CA ALA A 308 26.84 -15.29 15.82
C ALA A 308 26.45 -16.37 16.84
N ILE A 309 25.22 -16.89 16.78
CA ILE A 309 24.78 -17.97 17.66
C ILE A 309 25.43 -19.31 17.28
N LEU A 310 25.55 -19.62 15.99
CA LEU A 310 26.19 -20.85 15.52
C LEU A 310 27.67 -20.92 15.91
N ASP A 311 28.37 -19.79 15.83
CA ASP A 311 29.78 -19.63 16.18
C ASP A 311 30.01 -19.49 17.70
N SER A 312 28.95 -19.23 18.48
CA SER A 312 29.06 -19.12 19.93
C SER A 312 29.47 -20.45 20.57
N THR A 313 30.29 -20.37 21.61
CA THR A 313 30.69 -21.50 22.46
C THR A 313 29.60 -21.89 23.47
N ASP A 314 28.43 -21.26 23.42
CA ASP A 314 27.31 -21.58 24.29
C ASP A 314 26.73 -22.95 23.89
N THR A 315 26.83 -23.90 24.81
CA THR A 315 26.32 -25.28 24.66
C THR A 315 25.08 -25.52 25.50
N SER A 316 24.42 -24.48 26.00
CA SER A 316 23.13 -24.62 26.67
C SER A 316 22.14 -25.38 25.78
N GLN A 317 21.32 -26.22 26.40
CA GLN A 317 20.36 -27.07 25.67
C GLN A 317 19.45 -26.23 24.76
N GLU A 318 19.03 -25.06 25.24
CA GLU A 318 18.19 -24.09 24.54
C GLU A 318 18.79 -23.65 23.20
N ILE A 319 20.09 -23.33 23.21
CA ILE A 319 20.80 -22.91 22.00
C ILE A 319 21.00 -24.09 21.06
N ASN A 320 21.31 -25.28 21.59
CA ASN A 320 21.47 -26.48 20.79
C ASN A 320 20.19 -26.87 20.04
N GLU A 321 19.01 -26.65 20.63
CA GLU A 321 17.72 -26.87 19.96
C GLU A 321 17.46 -25.86 18.82
N CYS A 322 17.99 -24.64 18.92
CA CYS A 322 17.89 -23.61 17.88
C CYS A 322 18.85 -23.84 16.70
N ARG A 323 20.02 -24.45 16.94
CA ARG A 323 21.11 -24.62 15.94
C ARG A 323 20.64 -25.24 14.61
N PRO A 324 19.79 -26.29 14.54
CA PRO A 324 19.33 -26.84 13.27
C PRO A 324 18.54 -25.84 12.42
N VAL A 325 17.65 -25.07 13.04
CA VAL A 325 16.83 -24.07 12.35
C VAL A 325 17.70 -22.90 11.88
N LEU A 326 18.62 -22.44 12.73
CA LEU A 326 19.58 -21.38 12.36
C LEU A 326 20.48 -21.78 11.19
N LYS A 327 20.95 -23.03 11.15
CA LYS A 327 21.71 -23.56 9.99
C LYS A 327 20.89 -23.47 8.70
N ASN A 328 19.61 -23.81 8.76
CA ASN A 328 18.73 -23.70 7.60
C ASN A 328 18.56 -22.24 7.16
N ILE A 329 18.37 -21.30 8.09
CA ILE A 329 18.32 -19.86 7.79
C ILE A 329 19.59 -19.41 7.04
N VAL A 330 20.78 -19.78 7.54
CA VAL A 330 22.07 -19.40 6.91
C VAL A 330 22.20 -19.95 5.49
N LEU A 331 21.74 -21.18 5.26
CA LEU A 331 21.81 -21.82 3.93
C LEU A 331 20.79 -21.24 2.94
N GLN A 332 19.61 -20.83 3.42
CA GLN A 332 18.52 -20.37 2.56
C GLN A 332 18.68 -18.92 2.12
N ILE A 333 19.10 -18.01 3.01
CA ILE A 333 19.18 -16.57 2.72
C ILE A 333 19.90 -16.24 1.39
N PRO A 334 21.04 -16.86 1.04
CA PRO A 334 21.76 -16.59 -0.21
C PRO A 334 21.01 -16.98 -1.49
N VAL A 335 20.04 -17.90 -1.42
CA VAL A 335 19.32 -18.45 -2.58
C VAL A 335 17.85 -18.03 -2.61
N LEU A 336 17.44 -17.09 -1.76
CA LEU A 336 16.04 -16.65 -1.68
C LEU A 336 15.55 -16.02 -2.98
N THR A 337 14.31 -16.34 -3.31
CA THR A 337 13.52 -15.62 -4.33
C THR A 337 12.49 -14.70 -3.66
N TYR A 338 11.82 -13.85 -4.45
CA TYR A 338 10.62 -13.16 -3.97
C TYR A 338 9.49 -14.17 -3.75
N GLY A 339 8.72 -14.01 -2.67
CA GLY A 339 7.57 -14.85 -2.41
C GLY A 339 7.84 -16.05 -1.49
N ILE A 340 6.89 -16.98 -1.50
CA ILE A 340 6.92 -18.25 -0.78
C ILE A 340 8.00 -19.15 -1.40
N GLN A 341 8.83 -19.75 -0.56
CA GLN A 341 9.88 -20.66 -0.99
C GLN A 341 9.33 -22.07 -1.27
N ASN A 342 10.01 -22.82 -2.17
CA ASN A 342 9.69 -24.21 -2.53
C ASN A 342 8.30 -24.42 -3.17
N ILE A 343 7.85 -23.47 -3.99
CA ILE A 343 6.64 -23.65 -4.80
C ILE A 343 6.92 -24.70 -5.88
N GLU A 344 6.04 -25.69 -6.00
CA GLU A 344 6.10 -26.66 -7.11
C GLU A 344 5.87 -25.94 -8.44
N GLU A 345 6.83 -26.09 -9.38
CA GLU A 345 6.64 -25.55 -10.72
C GLU A 345 5.56 -26.35 -11.47
N PRO A 346 4.54 -25.70 -12.04
CA PRO A 346 3.53 -26.37 -12.85
C PRO A 346 4.15 -26.94 -14.12
N THR A 347 3.59 -28.04 -14.60
CA THR A 347 3.96 -28.63 -15.90
C THR A 347 3.79 -27.60 -17.01
N LYS A 348 4.89 -27.26 -17.69
CA LYS A 348 4.89 -26.25 -18.75
C LYS A 348 4.22 -26.79 -20.01
N GLN A 349 3.21 -26.08 -20.50
CA GLN A 349 2.50 -26.39 -21.73
C GLN A 349 3.28 -25.89 -22.95
N ASN A 350 3.42 -26.75 -23.96
CA ASN A 350 4.08 -26.38 -25.22
C ASN A 350 3.35 -25.21 -25.92
N PRO A 351 4.11 -24.31 -26.58
CA PRO A 351 3.52 -23.23 -27.36
C PRO A 351 2.60 -23.77 -28.46
N GLN A 352 1.45 -23.14 -28.66
CA GLN A 352 0.47 -23.50 -29.68
C GLN A 352 0.63 -22.56 -30.89
N ILE A 353 1.66 -22.81 -31.68
CA ILE A 353 1.99 -22.02 -32.88
C ILE A 353 1.96 -22.94 -34.09
N SER A 354 1.16 -22.61 -35.11
CA SER A 354 1.13 -23.36 -36.36
C SER A 354 2.46 -23.24 -37.13
N ALA A 355 2.85 -24.31 -37.83
CA ALA A 355 4.10 -24.36 -38.58
C ALA A 355 4.21 -23.24 -39.65
N GLU A 356 3.10 -22.78 -40.19
CA GLU A 356 3.03 -21.68 -41.17
C GLU A 356 3.31 -20.30 -40.57
N VAL A 357 3.07 -20.13 -39.26
CA VAL A 357 3.28 -18.88 -38.54
C VAL A 357 4.72 -18.74 -38.07
N VAL A 358 5.42 -19.85 -37.82
CA VAL A 358 6.81 -19.85 -37.31
C VAL A 358 7.76 -18.96 -38.14
N PRO A 359 7.82 -19.05 -39.49
CA PRO A 359 8.68 -18.16 -40.27
C PRO A 359 8.29 -16.68 -40.16
N LYS A 360 6.99 -16.40 -39.97
CA LYS A 360 6.45 -15.02 -39.88
C LYS A 360 6.80 -14.34 -38.56
N LEU A 361 7.06 -15.10 -37.48
CA LEU A 361 7.51 -14.56 -36.19
C LEU A 361 8.85 -13.82 -36.27
N PHE A 362 9.68 -14.15 -37.26
CA PHE A 362 10.98 -13.53 -37.47
C PHE A 362 10.92 -12.34 -38.43
N ASN A 363 9.74 -11.97 -38.92
CA ASN A 363 9.57 -10.83 -39.79
C ASN A 363 9.60 -9.51 -38.98
N PRO A 364 10.39 -8.50 -39.36
CA PRO A 364 10.37 -7.19 -38.70
C PRO A 364 9.01 -6.49 -38.69
N LYS A 365 8.11 -6.83 -39.63
CA LYS A 365 6.74 -6.31 -39.74
C LYS A 365 5.70 -7.21 -39.05
N PHE A 366 6.15 -8.07 -38.14
CA PHE A 366 5.29 -8.96 -37.37
C PHE A 366 4.20 -8.18 -36.60
N ASN A 367 2.96 -8.69 -36.66
CA ASN A 367 1.79 -8.11 -36.01
C ASN A 367 1.10 -9.17 -35.16
N LEU A 368 0.41 -8.73 -34.11
CA LEU A 368 -0.30 -9.55 -33.14
C LEU A 368 -1.31 -10.51 -33.78
N THR A 369 -2.05 -10.04 -34.80
CA THR A 369 -3.11 -10.80 -35.46
C THR A 369 -2.61 -11.97 -36.33
N ILE A 370 -1.30 -12.08 -36.56
CA ILE A 370 -0.71 -13.18 -37.32
C ILE A 370 -0.66 -14.47 -36.47
N VAL A 371 -0.60 -14.34 -35.14
CA VAL A 371 -0.51 -15.47 -34.21
C VAL A 371 -1.89 -15.81 -33.66
N GLU A 372 -2.11 -17.09 -33.37
CA GLU A 372 -3.31 -17.57 -32.70
C GLU A 372 -3.56 -16.83 -31.36
N SER A 373 -4.81 -16.39 -31.14
CA SER A 373 -5.18 -15.57 -29.97
C SER A 373 -4.88 -16.25 -28.64
N VAL A 374 -4.92 -17.59 -28.59
CA VAL A 374 -4.59 -18.39 -27.40
C VAL A 374 -3.13 -18.20 -27.00
N GLU A 375 -2.21 -18.27 -27.96
CA GLU A 375 -0.77 -18.11 -27.68
C GLU A 375 -0.44 -16.67 -27.32
N VAL A 376 -1.07 -15.70 -27.99
CA VAL A 376 -0.96 -14.29 -27.60
C VAL A 376 -1.44 -14.06 -26.16
N ALA A 377 -2.59 -14.62 -25.76
CA ALA A 377 -3.10 -14.55 -24.39
C ALA A 377 -2.12 -15.13 -23.36
N LYS A 378 -1.52 -16.29 -23.68
CA LYS A 378 -0.51 -16.95 -22.86
C LYS A 378 0.71 -16.04 -22.64
N GLN A 379 1.22 -15.43 -23.70
CA GLN A 379 2.41 -14.57 -23.61
C GLN A 379 2.13 -13.24 -22.89
N ILE A 380 0.96 -12.62 -23.09
CA ILE A 380 0.52 -11.45 -22.31
C ILE A 380 0.44 -11.80 -20.82
N THR A 381 -0.12 -12.98 -20.50
CA THR A 381 -0.27 -13.45 -19.13
C THR A 381 1.06 -13.68 -18.45
N LEU A 382 2.04 -14.30 -19.12
CA LEU A 382 3.40 -14.44 -18.61
C LEU A 382 4.04 -13.08 -18.31
N LEU A 383 4.00 -12.14 -19.26
CA LEU A 383 4.60 -10.82 -19.09
C LEU A 383 4.01 -10.04 -17.92
N LEU A 384 2.68 -10.00 -17.84
CA LEU A 384 2.00 -9.28 -16.75
C LEU A 384 2.21 -9.99 -15.40
N TYR A 385 2.26 -11.32 -15.38
CA TYR A 385 2.53 -12.08 -14.17
C TYR A 385 3.94 -11.81 -13.63
N ASP A 386 4.94 -11.72 -14.51
CA ASP A 386 6.33 -11.44 -14.12
C ASP A 386 6.48 -10.07 -13.42
N ILE A 387 5.66 -9.10 -13.80
CA ILE A 387 5.62 -7.78 -13.13
C ILE A 387 4.76 -7.88 -11.85
N TYR A 388 3.59 -8.51 -11.93
CA TYR A 388 2.65 -8.65 -10.81
C TYR A 388 3.26 -9.35 -9.59
N LYS A 389 4.02 -10.43 -9.79
CA LYS A 389 4.64 -11.21 -8.71
C LYS A 389 5.71 -10.43 -7.92
N LEU A 390 6.19 -9.31 -8.45
CA LEU A 390 7.21 -8.46 -7.83
C LEU A 390 6.61 -7.32 -7.00
N ILE A 391 5.28 -7.14 -7.00
CA ILE A 391 4.62 -6.08 -6.25
C ILE A 391 4.65 -6.41 -4.74
N PRO A 392 5.22 -5.56 -3.88
CA PRO A 392 5.22 -5.80 -2.43
C PRO A 392 3.81 -5.75 -1.82
N ALA A 393 3.56 -6.56 -0.80
CA ALA A 393 2.26 -6.61 -0.10
C ALA A 393 1.83 -5.23 0.44
N ARG A 394 2.79 -4.40 0.87
CA ARG A 394 2.54 -3.02 1.32
C ARG A 394 1.92 -2.15 0.23
N GLU A 395 2.34 -2.27 -1.03
CA GLU A 395 1.79 -1.43 -2.09
C GLU A 395 0.31 -1.75 -2.31
N PHE A 396 -0.07 -3.03 -2.27
CA PHE A 396 -1.48 -3.42 -2.32
C PHE A 396 -2.25 -2.89 -1.11
N ALA A 397 -1.66 -2.95 0.08
CA ALA A 397 -2.28 -2.43 1.30
C ALA A 397 -2.59 -0.94 1.16
N TYR A 398 -1.59 -0.17 0.75
CA TYR A 398 -1.70 1.26 0.56
C TYR A 398 -2.77 1.59 -0.49
N MET A 399 -2.75 0.90 -1.62
CA MET A 399 -3.72 1.04 -2.70
C MET A 399 -5.15 0.78 -2.20
N ILE A 400 -5.35 -0.29 -1.42
CA ILE A 400 -6.65 -0.63 -0.82
C ILE A 400 -7.08 0.45 0.18
N GLN A 401 -6.18 0.91 1.05
CA GLN A 401 -6.48 1.90 2.09
C GLN A 401 -6.84 3.27 1.51
N THR A 402 -6.06 3.77 0.55
CA THR A 402 -6.20 5.12 -0.01
C THR A 402 -7.15 5.19 -1.20
N ARG A 403 -7.48 4.04 -1.78
CA ARG A 403 -8.29 3.92 -3.00
C ARG A 403 -7.70 4.67 -4.19
N ARG A 404 -6.38 4.85 -4.21
CA ARG A 404 -5.66 5.63 -5.22
C ARG A 404 -4.40 4.92 -5.69
N PHE A 405 -4.03 5.18 -6.94
CA PHE A 405 -2.71 4.90 -7.46
C PHE A 405 -1.87 6.18 -7.30
N SER A 406 -0.79 6.11 -6.52
CA SER A 406 0.06 7.26 -6.22
C SER A 406 1.53 6.89 -6.41
N MET A 407 2.42 7.88 -6.27
CA MET A 407 3.88 7.65 -6.32
C MET A 407 4.38 6.71 -5.21
N GLN A 408 3.57 6.46 -4.17
CA GLN A 408 3.90 5.54 -3.06
C GLN A 408 3.68 4.06 -3.43
N VAL A 409 3.18 3.77 -4.64
CA VAL A 409 3.00 2.42 -5.18
C VAL A 409 3.69 2.26 -6.55
N PRO A 410 5.04 2.36 -6.61
CA PRO A 410 5.78 2.36 -7.86
C PRO A 410 5.66 1.05 -8.65
N LYS A 411 5.60 -0.12 -7.99
CA LYS A 411 5.47 -1.40 -8.69
C LYS A 411 4.06 -1.63 -9.22
N ILE A 412 3.04 -1.16 -8.51
CA ILE A 412 1.68 -1.11 -9.06
C ILE A 412 1.63 -0.16 -10.26
N THR A 413 2.28 1.00 -10.18
CA THR A 413 2.36 1.94 -11.31
C THR A 413 3.04 1.31 -12.53
N GLU A 414 4.18 0.64 -12.34
CA GLU A 414 4.86 -0.13 -13.39
C GLU A 414 3.94 -1.20 -14.02
N PHE A 415 3.17 -1.91 -13.19
CA PHE A 415 2.20 -2.88 -13.65
C PHE A 415 1.08 -2.25 -14.50
N LEU A 416 0.53 -1.11 -14.07
CA LEU A 416 -0.49 -0.38 -14.83
C LEU A 416 0.05 0.23 -16.13
N GLU A 417 1.30 0.68 -16.14
CA GLU A 417 1.95 1.12 -17.37
C GLU A 417 2.12 -0.04 -18.37
N ALA A 418 2.45 -1.23 -17.88
CA ALA A 418 2.54 -2.42 -18.72
C ALA A 418 1.18 -2.80 -19.34
N THR A 419 0.08 -2.70 -18.58
CA THR A 419 -1.27 -2.91 -19.13
C THR A 419 -1.63 -1.83 -20.15
N HIS A 420 -1.26 -0.57 -19.92
CA HIS A 420 -1.47 0.51 -20.90
C HIS A 420 -0.68 0.30 -22.21
N ARG A 421 0.57 -0.18 -22.14
CA ARG A 421 1.34 -0.54 -23.35
C ARG A 421 0.63 -1.63 -24.15
N PHE A 422 0.08 -2.62 -23.46
CA PHE A 422 -0.75 -3.66 -24.07
C PHE A 422 -2.01 -3.10 -24.72
N GLU A 423 -2.70 -2.14 -24.09
CA GLU A 423 -3.87 -1.46 -24.68
C GLU A 423 -3.52 -0.85 -26.05
N ARG A 424 -2.37 -0.16 -26.13
CA ARG A 424 -1.88 0.45 -27.38
C ARG A 424 -1.60 -0.58 -28.46
N VAL A 425 -0.98 -1.71 -28.11
CA VAL A 425 -0.70 -2.80 -29.06
C VAL A 425 -1.99 -3.36 -29.66
N ILE A 426 -3.04 -3.55 -28.85
CA ILE A 426 -4.34 -4.03 -29.35
C ILE A 426 -4.97 -3.03 -30.31
N ILE A 427 -5.03 -1.76 -29.94
CA ILE A 427 -5.65 -0.76 -30.80
C ILE A 427 -4.89 -0.67 -32.14
N GLU A 428 -3.56 -0.69 -32.09
CA GLU A 428 -2.73 -0.68 -33.28
C GLU A 428 -2.95 -1.93 -34.14
N ALA A 429 -3.11 -3.10 -33.52
CA ALA A 429 -3.44 -4.33 -34.23
C ALA A 429 -4.78 -4.23 -34.99
N ILE A 430 -5.80 -3.62 -34.37
CA ILE A 430 -7.09 -3.35 -35.02
C ILE A 430 -6.92 -2.42 -36.22
N VAL A 431 -6.19 -1.31 -36.05
CA VAL A 431 -5.95 -0.32 -37.11
C VAL A 431 -5.16 -0.90 -38.28
N LYS A 432 -4.18 -1.77 -38.01
CA LYS A 432 -3.31 -2.38 -39.04
C LYS A 432 -3.93 -3.57 -39.78
N HIS A 433 -4.98 -4.20 -39.24
CA HIS A 433 -5.54 -5.43 -39.81
C HIS A 433 -6.17 -5.26 -41.20
N GLY A 434 -6.64 -4.06 -41.54
CA GLY A 434 -7.34 -3.77 -42.79
C GLY A 434 -8.82 -4.19 -42.78
N ASN A 435 -9.14 -5.38 -42.26
CA ASN A 435 -10.53 -5.81 -41.99
C ASN A 435 -10.88 -5.68 -40.50
N ARG A 436 -11.74 -4.71 -40.16
CA ARG A 436 -12.12 -4.39 -38.77
C ARG A 436 -12.94 -5.49 -38.11
N ASN A 437 -13.81 -6.18 -38.83
CA ASN A 437 -14.66 -7.23 -38.24
C ASN A 437 -13.83 -8.47 -37.86
N GLU A 438 -12.89 -8.86 -38.72
CA GLU A 438 -11.95 -9.95 -38.41
C GLU A 438 -11.05 -9.59 -37.23
N ALA A 439 -10.55 -8.34 -37.18
CA ALA A 439 -9.77 -7.86 -36.03
C ALA A 439 -10.59 -7.89 -34.74
N LEU A 440 -11.84 -7.44 -34.76
CA LEU A 440 -12.72 -7.46 -33.58
C LEU A 440 -13.03 -8.89 -33.13
N ASN A 441 -13.29 -9.83 -34.05
CA ASN A 441 -13.44 -11.25 -33.72
C ASN A 441 -12.17 -11.84 -33.10
N TYR A 442 -11.00 -11.48 -33.63
CA TYR A 442 -9.71 -11.87 -33.06
C TYR A 442 -9.55 -11.36 -31.62
N ILE A 443 -9.87 -10.08 -31.38
CA ILE A 443 -9.80 -9.47 -30.04
C ILE A 443 -10.81 -10.07 -29.07
N LEU A 444 -12.00 -10.44 -29.55
CA LEU A 444 -12.99 -11.16 -28.74
C LEU A 444 -12.47 -12.55 -28.34
N ASN A 445 -11.89 -13.30 -29.28
CA ASN A 445 -11.26 -14.60 -28.99
C ASN A 445 -10.10 -14.44 -27.99
N LEU A 446 -9.30 -13.38 -28.15
CA LEU A 446 -8.24 -13.04 -27.21
C LEU A 446 -8.81 -12.76 -25.79
N ALA A 447 -9.90 -12.00 -25.68
CA ALA A 447 -10.56 -11.73 -24.41
C ALA A 447 -11.06 -13.01 -23.72
N ASN A 448 -11.69 -13.92 -24.48
CA ASN A 448 -12.15 -15.21 -23.96
C ASN A 448 -10.97 -16.08 -23.48
N CYS A 449 -9.84 -16.05 -24.20
CA CYS A 449 -8.62 -16.75 -23.77
C CYS A 449 -8.06 -16.16 -22.48
N LEU A 450 -8.03 -14.82 -22.33
CA LEU A 450 -7.58 -14.15 -21.10
C LEU A 450 -8.50 -14.45 -19.90
N ASP A 451 -9.82 -14.54 -20.10
CA ASP A 451 -10.75 -15.00 -19.04
C ASP A 451 -10.44 -16.44 -18.62
N SER A 452 -10.18 -17.34 -19.58
CA SER A 452 -9.84 -18.73 -19.29
C SER A 452 -8.51 -18.89 -18.52
N LEU A 453 -7.56 -17.98 -18.76
CA LEU A 453 -6.28 -17.89 -18.04
C LEU A 453 -6.40 -17.11 -16.72
N ALA A 454 -7.60 -16.62 -16.38
CA ALA A 454 -7.86 -15.75 -15.23
C ALA A 454 -6.92 -14.52 -15.17
N ASN A 455 -6.62 -13.94 -16.33
CA ASN A 455 -5.89 -12.68 -16.42
C ASN A 455 -6.89 -11.53 -16.51
N TYR A 456 -7.47 -11.18 -15.36
CA TYR A 456 -8.53 -10.18 -15.27
C TYR A 456 -8.01 -8.76 -15.50
N ALA A 457 -6.73 -8.48 -15.23
CA ALA A 457 -6.10 -7.20 -15.55
C ALA A 457 -6.09 -6.94 -17.07
N ALA A 458 -5.56 -7.88 -17.86
CA ALA A 458 -5.53 -7.74 -19.32
C ALA A 458 -6.93 -7.76 -19.93
N LEU A 459 -7.82 -8.61 -19.41
CA LEU A 459 -9.23 -8.65 -19.85
C LEU A 459 -9.90 -7.29 -19.64
N ALA A 460 -9.71 -6.66 -18.48
CA ALA A 460 -10.24 -5.34 -18.19
C ALA A 460 -9.69 -4.27 -19.16
N SER A 461 -8.42 -4.34 -19.51
CA SER A 461 -7.81 -3.47 -20.53
C SER A 461 -8.48 -3.64 -21.90
N ILE A 462 -8.78 -4.87 -22.35
CA ILE A 462 -9.55 -5.07 -23.59
C ILE A 462 -10.96 -4.47 -23.45
N MET A 463 -11.64 -4.73 -22.33
CA MET A 463 -12.99 -4.20 -22.11
C MET A 463 -13.02 -2.68 -22.10
N LYS A 464 -11.97 -2.02 -21.61
CA LYS A 464 -11.81 -0.56 -21.68
C LYS A 464 -11.67 -0.09 -23.13
N ILE A 465 -10.87 -0.76 -23.95
CA ILE A 465 -10.67 -0.39 -25.37
C ILE A 465 -11.98 -0.46 -26.16
N ILE A 466 -12.78 -1.51 -25.97
CA ILE A 466 -14.04 -1.65 -26.71
C ILE A 466 -15.09 -0.59 -26.33
N THR A 467 -14.92 0.11 -25.20
CA THR A 467 -15.79 1.23 -24.84
C THR A 467 -15.50 2.51 -25.63
N ILE A 468 -14.38 2.58 -26.35
CA ILE A 468 -14.04 3.70 -27.24
C ILE A 468 -15.19 3.86 -28.27
N PRO A 469 -15.78 5.06 -28.42
CA PRO A 469 -17.00 5.26 -29.21
C PRO A 469 -16.95 4.67 -30.62
N GLU A 470 -15.82 4.85 -31.31
CA GLU A 470 -15.59 4.39 -32.68
C GLU A 470 -15.60 2.85 -32.75
N LEU A 471 -14.98 2.17 -31.78
CA LEU A 471 -14.97 0.71 -31.70
C LEU A 471 -16.32 0.17 -31.27
N LYS A 472 -16.97 0.83 -30.31
CA LYS A 472 -18.33 0.48 -29.87
C LYS A 472 -19.29 0.46 -31.05
N PHE A 473 -19.25 1.47 -31.92
CA PHE A 473 -20.06 1.52 -33.14
C PHE A 473 -19.77 0.34 -34.08
N SER A 474 -18.50 0.04 -34.34
CA SER A 474 -18.15 -1.12 -35.19
C SER A 474 -18.54 -2.46 -34.59
N ILE A 475 -18.48 -2.61 -33.27
CA ILE A 475 -18.96 -3.81 -32.55
C ILE A 475 -20.46 -3.98 -32.75
N LYS A 476 -21.23 -2.88 -32.73
CA LYS A 476 -22.67 -2.89 -33.04
C LYS A 476 -22.94 -3.38 -34.45
N GLN A 477 -22.24 -2.80 -35.43
CA GLN A 477 -22.36 -3.19 -36.83
C GLN A 477 -22.01 -4.66 -37.05
N ALA A 478 -20.97 -5.16 -36.37
CA ALA A 478 -20.54 -6.55 -36.41
C ALA A 478 -21.45 -7.51 -35.62
N LYS A 479 -22.45 -7.02 -34.88
CA LYS A 479 -23.34 -7.81 -33.99
C LYS A 479 -22.57 -8.61 -32.92
N LEU A 480 -21.50 -8.01 -32.37
CA LEU A 480 -20.64 -8.64 -31.35
C LEU A 480 -20.91 -8.12 -29.93
N GLU A 481 -21.87 -7.20 -29.74
CA GLU A 481 -22.14 -6.54 -28.46
C GLU A 481 -22.37 -7.52 -27.30
N ASP A 482 -23.25 -8.50 -27.48
CA ASP A 482 -23.58 -9.48 -26.43
C ASP A 482 -22.39 -10.36 -26.06
N GLN A 483 -21.53 -10.68 -27.03
CA GLN A 483 -20.37 -11.53 -26.80
C GLN A 483 -19.31 -10.79 -25.98
N PHE A 484 -19.05 -9.53 -26.32
CA PHE A 484 -18.17 -8.66 -25.53
C PHE A 484 -18.75 -8.36 -24.14
N LEU A 485 -20.06 -8.12 -24.05
CA LEU A 485 -20.72 -7.91 -22.76
C LEU A 485 -20.56 -9.14 -21.86
N ASN A 486 -20.78 -10.33 -22.41
CA ASN A 486 -20.60 -11.60 -21.69
C ASN A 486 -19.15 -11.81 -21.23
N ALA A 487 -18.17 -11.55 -22.10
CA ALA A 487 -16.75 -11.63 -21.75
C ALA A 487 -16.37 -10.61 -20.65
N GLY A 488 -16.98 -9.41 -20.67
CA GLY A 488 -16.70 -8.32 -19.74
C GLY A 488 -17.40 -8.41 -18.38
N LYS A 489 -18.34 -9.34 -18.16
CA LYS A 489 -19.13 -9.43 -16.91
C LYS A 489 -18.27 -9.48 -15.66
N LYS A 490 -17.17 -10.24 -15.70
CA LYS A 490 -16.26 -10.45 -14.55
C LYS A 490 -15.27 -9.31 -14.31
N VAL A 491 -15.23 -8.30 -15.18
CA VAL A 491 -14.33 -7.13 -15.04
C VAL A 491 -15.09 -5.81 -15.04
N SER A 492 -16.42 -5.88 -15.01
CA SER A 492 -17.30 -4.73 -14.95
C SER A 492 -17.28 -4.08 -13.56
N SER A 493 -17.29 -2.74 -13.54
CA SER A 493 -17.45 -1.95 -12.31
C SER A 493 -18.90 -1.84 -11.83
N SER A 494 -19.86 -2.49 -12.51
CA SER A 494 -21.25 -2.58 -12.02
C SER A 494 -21.33 -3.42 -10.75
N ASN A 495 -22.31 -3.15 -9.87
CA ASN A 495 -22.48 -3.91 -8.62
C ASN A 495 -22.56 -5.44 -8.86
N GLU A 496 -23.31 -5.87 -9.88
CA GLU A 496 -23.40 -7.28 -10.28
C GLU A 496 -22.05 -7.81 -10.77
N GLY A 497 -21.32 -7.04 -11.58
CA GLY A 497 -19.99 -7.40 -12.08
C GLY A 497 -18.97 -7.54 -10.97
N VAL A 498 -19.00 -6.63 -9.98
CA VAL A 498 -18.15 -6.66 -8.79
C VAL A 498 -18.42 -7.90 -7.95
N GLN A 499 -19.70 -8.27 -7.75
CA GLN A 499 -20.07 -9.50 -7.03
C GLN A 499 -19.59 -10.75 -7.77
N LEU A 500 -19.82 -10.81 -9.09
CA LEU A 500 -19.37 -11.93 -9.91
C LEU A 500 -17.84 -12.06 -9.90
N TYR A 501 -17.12 -10.94 -10.01
CA TYR A 501 -15.67 -10.88 -9.91
C TYR A 501 -15.20 -11.41 -8.55
N ASN A 502 -15.74 -10.90 -7.45
CA ASN A 502 -15.35 -11.32 -6.10
C ASN A 502 -15.57 -12.83 -5.89
N ASN A 503 -16.73 -13.36 -6.31
CA ASN A 503 -17.02 -14.79 -6.23
C ASN A 503 -16.03 -15.63 -7.06
N THR A 504 -15.66 -15.11 -8.24
CA THR A 504 -14.66 -15.75 -9.10
C THR A 504 -13.28 -15.76 -8.44
N ILE A 505 -12.84 -14.63 -7.88
CA ILE A 505 -11.55 -14.52 -7.18
C ILE A 505 -11.48 -15.47 -5.98
N ILE A 506 -12.54 -15.55 -5.16
CA ILE A 506 -12.61 -16.48 -4.03
C ILE A 506 -12.52 -17.92 -4.52
N SER A 507 -13.30 -18.28 -5.53
CA SER A 507 -13.26 -19.62 -6.12
C SER A 507 -11.87 -19.97 -6.66
N ARG A 508 -11.15 -19.02 -7.28
CA ARG A 508 -9.78 -19.25 -7.77
C ARG A 508 -8.78 -19.40 -6.63
N TYR A 509 -8.93 -18.61 -5.57
CA TYR A 509 -8.12 -18.72 -4.36
C TYR A 509 -8.28 -20.11 -3.72
N ASP A 510 -9.52 -20.56 -3.51
CA ASP A 510 -9.82 -21.87 -2.89
C ASP A 510 -9.27 -23.04 -3.73
N ASN A 511 -9.30 -22.90 -5.06
CA ASN A 511 -8.76 -23.91 -5.98
C ASN A 511 -7.25 -23.77 -6.25
N SER A 512 -6.55 -22.84 -5.59
CA SER A 512 -5.12 -22.56 -5.80
C SER A 512 -4.74 -22.30 -7.26
N GLY A 513 -5.66 -21.70 -8.04
CA GLY A 513 -5.45 -21.44 -9.47
C GLY A 513 -4.63 -20.16 -9.71
N PRO A 514 -3.70 -20.16 -10.69
CA PRO A 514 -2.97 -18.94 -11.07
C PRO A 514 -3.94 -17.89 -11.60
N THR A 515 -3.79 -16.65 -11.12
CA THR A 515 -4.73 -15.56 -11.39
C THR A 515 -3.99 -14.23 -11.36
N ILE A 516 -4.31 -13.32 -12.28
CA ILE A 516 -3.89 -11.91 -12.22
C ILE A 516 -5.14 -11.06 -11.97
N PRO A 517 -5.30 -10.50 -10.76
CA PRO A 517 -6.51 -9.78 -10.39
C PRO A 517 -6.66 -8.44 -11.14
N ASN A 518 -7.90 -7.96 -11.24
CA ASN A 518 -8.20 -6.61 -11.70
C ASN A 518 -8.14 -5.64 -10.51
N LEU A 519 -6.97 -5.05 -10.30
CA LEU A 519 -6.70 -4.14 -9.18
C LEU A 519 -7.67 -2.95 -9.13
N SER A 520 -8.16 -2.47 -10.28
CA SER A 520 -9.13 -1.37 -10.34
C SER A 520 -10.47 -1.73 -9.72
N VAL A 521 -10.94 -2.97 -9.91
CA VAL A 521 -12.17 -3.46 -9.28
C VAL A 521 -11.94 -3.73 -7.80
N ASP A 522 -10.79 -4.29 -7.44
CA ASP A 522 -10.46 -4.58 -6.04
C ASP A 522 -10.35 -3.33 -5.17
N ILE A 523 -9.86 -2.23 -5.72
CA ILE A 523 -9.87 -0.92 -5.07
C ILE A 523 -11.30 -0.51 -4.72
N LEU A 524 -12.29 -0.80 -5.55
CA LEU A 524 -13.66 -0.37 -5.28
C LEU A 524 -14.40 -1.37 -4.38
N SER A 525 -14.08 -2.65 -4.49
CA SER A 525 -14.88 -3.73 -3.90
C SER A 525 -14.47 -4.14 -2.48
N THR A 526 -13.22 -3.91 -2.09
CA THR A 526 -12.72 -4.37 -0.79
C THR A 526 -13.38 -3.56 0.32
N ALA A 527 -14.24 -4.16 1.15
CA ALA A 527 -14.83 -3.46 2.28
C ALA A 527 -13.79 -3.26 3.39
N ILE A 528 -13.53 -2.00 3.78
CA ILE A 528 -12.62 -1.68 4.87
C ILE A 528 -13.42 -1.01 5.98
N PRO A 529 -13.34 -1.50 7.23
CA PRO A 529 -13.97 -0.83 8.36
C PRO A 529 -13.52 0.64 8.45
N PRO A 530 -14.44 1.59 8.71
CA PRO A 530 -14.06 2.99 8.90
C PRO A 530 -13.17 3.17 10.15
N GLY A 531 -12.46 4.29 10.21
CA GLY A 531 -11.55 4.64 11.30
C GLY A 531 -10.07 4.62 10.91
N ASP A 532 -9.23 5.12 11.81
CA ASP A 532 -7.81 5.26 11.60
C ASP A 532 -7.06 3.92 11.70
N ASN A 533 -5.87 3.88 11.11
CA ASN A 533 -4.99 2.70 11.15
C ASN A 533 -4.46 2.42 12.57
N PHE A 534 -4.48 3.44 13.44
CA PHE A 534 -4.11 3.40 14.84
C PHE A 534 -5.20 4.08 15.68
N ILE A 535 -5.55 3.47 16.82
CA ILE A 535 -6.50 3.99 17.79
C ILE A 535 -5.68 4.68 18.89
N ASP A 536 -6.05 5.91 19.22
CA ASP A 536 -5.36 6.76 20.22
C ASP A 536 -3.86 6.98 19.90
N GLY A 537 -3.48 6.87 18.62
CA GLY A 537 -2.08 7.03 18.17
C GLY A 537 -1.11 5.92 18.59
N VAL A 538 -1.56 4.93 19.39
CA VAL A 538 -0.70 3.88 19.96
C VAL A 538 -1.20 2.49 19.58
N ALA A 539 -2.49 2.19 19.76
CA ALA A 539 -2.98 0.84 19.52
C ALA A 539 -3.22 0.60 18.03
N ILE A 540 -2.80 -0.56 17.51
CA ILE A 540 -3.08 -0.97 16.13
C ILE A 540 -4.57 -1.27 16.00
N ASN A 541 -5.24 -0.66 15.02
CA ASN A 541 -6.61 -1.02 14.65
C ASN A 541 -6.62 -2.37 13.91
N TRP A 542 -6.54 -3.47 14.66
CA TRP A 542 -6.40 -4.80 14.08
C TRP A 542 -7.64 -5.20 13.29
N LYS A 543 -8.85 -4.84 13.74
CA LYS A 543 -10.08 -5.14 12.99
C LYS A 543 -10.02 -4.62 11.55
N ARG A 544 -9.53 -3.38 11.36
CA ARG A 544 -9.33 -2.78 10.04
C ARG A 544 -8.24 -3.49 9.25
N ARG A 545 -7.07 -3.72 9.87
CA ARG A 545 -5.92 -4.35 9.21
C ARG A 545 -6.17 -5.81 8.85
N TYR A 546 -6.93 -6.53 9.65
CA TYR A 546 -7.30 -7.92 9.43
C TYR A 546 -8.10 -8.09 8.13
N GLU A 547 -9.05 -7.21 7.82
CA GLU A 547 -9.78 -7.26 6.54
C GLU A 547 -8.86 -6.98 5.34
N ILE A 548 -7.91 -6.05 5.48
CA ILE A 548 -6.90 -5.77 4.46
C ILE A 548 -5.98 -7.00 4.30
N ALA A 549 -5.52 -7.58 5.41
CA ALA A 549 -4.63 -8.74 5.44
C ALA A 549 -5.24 -9.95 4.73
N LYS A 550 -6.53 -10.24 4.92
CA LYS A 550 -7.23 -11.30 4.17
C LYS A 550 -7.11 -11.11 2.66
N LYS A 551 -7.31 -9.87 2.20
CA LYS A 551 -7.21 -9.55 0.78
C LYS A 551 -5.76 -9.67 0.29
N LEU A 552 -4.79 -9.26 1.10
CA LEU A 552 -3.38 -9.42 0.78
C LEU A 552 -2.96 -10.87 0.67
N VAL A 553 -3.44 -11.75 1.55
CA VAL A 553 -3.14 -13.20 1.46
C VAL A 553 -3.63 -13.77 0.13
N ILE A 554 -4.79 -13.32 -0.37
CA ILE A 554 -5.29 -13.73 -1.69
C ILE A 554 -4.30 -13.30 -2.79
N TYR A 555 -3.87 -12.03 -2.80
CA TYR A 555 -2.89 -11.58 -3.78
C TYR A 555 -1.57 -12.32 -3.66
N TYR A 556 -1.11 -12.50 -2.43
CA TYR A 556 0.14 -13.20 -2.16
C TYR A 556 0.10 -14.63 -2.65
N ARG A 557 -1.02 -15.32 -2.45
CA ARG A 557 -1.23 -16.66 -3.00
C ARG A 557 -1.12 -16.65 -4.52
N PHE A 558 -1.78 -15.70 -5.19
CA PHE A 558 -1.70 -15.57 -6.65
C PHE A 558 -0.30 -15.22 -7.17
N GLN A 559 0.44 -14.35 -6.47
CA GLN A 559 1.84 -14.05 -6.79
C GLN A 559 2.73 -15.30 -6.71
N ASN A 560 2.36 -16.27 -5.88
CA ASN A 560 3.05 -17.53 -5.67
C ASN A 560 2.44 -18.72 -6.43
N SER A 561 1.53 -18.46 -7.38
CA SER A 561 0.95 -19.48 -8.27
C SER A 561 1.43 -19.23 -9.70
N PRO A 562 2.62 -19.74 -10.10
CA PRO A 562 3.16 -19.50 -11.43
C PRO A 562 2.31 -20.13 -12.53
N TYR A 563 2.40 -19.56 -13.72
CA TYR A 563 1.77 -20.10 -14.92
C TYR A 563 2.67 -21.14 -15.59
N GLY A 564 2.12 -22.33 -15.88
CA GLY A 564 2.82 -23.40 -16.63
C GLY A 564 2.87 -23.14 -18.13
N ILE A 565 3.49 -22.03 -18.55
CA ILE A 565 3.53 -21.60 -19.96
C ILE A 565 4.99 -21.41 -20.38
N TRP A 566 5.36 -21.88 -21.58
CA TRP A 566 6.68 -21.59 -22.15
C TRP A 566 6.73 -20.17 -22.75
N PRO A 567 7.77 -19.37 -22.46
CA PRO A 567 7.92 -18.06 -23.06
C PRO A 567 8.29 -18.16 -24.55
N VAL A 568 7.61 -17.36 -25.37
CA VAL A 568 7.93 -17.18 -26.80
C VAL A 568 8.46 -15.77 -27.00
N GLN A 569 9.79 -15.64 -27.00
CA GLN A 569 10.48 -14.34 -26.91
C GLN A 569 10.07 -13.36 -28.01
N GLN A 570 9.79 -13.82 -29.22
CA GLN A 570 9.40 -12.98 -30.36
C GLN A 570 8.06 -12.28 -30.10
N ILE A 571 7.07 -13.03 -29.60
CA ILE A 571 5.75 -12.49 -29.25
C ILE A 571 5.89 -11.53 -28.07
N GLN A 572 6.67 -11.92 -27.04
CA GLN A 572 6.90 -11.08 -25.87
C GLN A 572 7.58 -9.75 -26.25
N ARG A 573 8.62 -9.78 -27.09
CA ARG A 573 9.30 -8.56 -27.57
C ARG A 573 8.35 -7.64 -28.33
N MET A 574 7.49 -8.20 -29.19
CA MET A 574 6.48 -7.40 -29.88
C MET A 574 5.53 -6.69 -28.89
N ILE A 575 5.05 -7.40 -27.86
CA ILE A 575 4.18 -6.81 -26.83
C ILE A 575 4.93 -5.73 -26.03
N LEU A 576 6.16 -6.02 -25.61
CA LEU A 576 6.99 -5.13 -24.79
C LEU A 576 7.41 -3.86 -25.53
N ASN A 577 7.65 -3.93 -26.84
CA ASN A 577 7.96 -2.77 -27.68
C ASN A 577 6.80 -1.77 -27.74
N GLY A 578 5.58 -2.20 -27.39
CA GLY A 578 4.40 -1.36 -27.36
C GLY A 578 3.92 -0.93 -28.76
N GLY A 579 2.94 -0.02 -28.78
CA GLY A 579 2.45 0.58 -30.02
C GLY A 579 3.50 1.49 -30.67
N THR A 580 3.74 1.28 -31.97
CA THR A 580 4.63 2.10 -32.81
C THR A 580 3.96 3.39 -33.27
N ILE A 581 2.63 3.46 -33.26
CA ILE A 581 1.87 4.63 -33.70
C ILE A 581 1.59 5.57 -32.50
N PRO A 582 1.85 6.88 -32.62
CA PRO A 582 1.45 7.86 -31.60
C PRO A 582 -0.06 7.90 -31.37
N ASP A 583 -0.49 8.08 -30.12
CA ASP A 583 -1.91 7.95 -29.71
C ASP A 583 -2.84 8.87 -30.49
N LYS A 584 -2.41 10.10 -30.78
CA LYS A 584 -3.19 11.04 -31.59
C LYS A 584 -3.49 10.47 -33.00
N ILE A 585 -2.47 9.94 -33.66
CA ILE A 585 -2.59 9.36 -35.00
C ILE A 585 -3.40 8.06 -34.96
N LEU A 586 -3.24 7.28 -33.90
CA LEU A 586 -3.96 6.04 -33.67
C LEU A 586 -5.48 6.30 -33.55
N MET A 587 -5.87 7.32 -32.77
CA MET A 587 -7.27 7.75 -32.62
C MET A 587 -7.82 8.37 -33.91
N GLU A 588 -7.05 9.20 -34.60
CA GLU A 588 -7.43 9.74 -35.92
C GLU A 588 -7.68 8.62 -36.93
N LYS A 589 -6.82 7.59 -36.96
CA LYS A 589 -7.02 6.43 -37.83
C LYS A 589 -8.26 5.63 -37.46
N LEU A 590 -8.52 5.42 -36.16
CA LEU A 590 -9.75 4.75 -35.70
C LEU A 590 -11.03 5.46 -36.15
N ALA A 591 -11.00 6.80 -36.13
CA ALA A 591 -12.12 7.65 -36.55
C ALA A 591 -12.25 7.76 -38.08
N GLY A 592 -11.13 7.82 -38.80
CA GLY A 592 -11.08 8.01 -40.25
C GLY A 592 -11.31 6.76 -41.10
N PHE A 593 -11.55 5.60 -40.48
CA PHE A 593 -11.88 4.38 -41.24
C PHE A 593 -13.26 4.54 -41.89
N PRO A 594 -13.36 4.46 -43.24
CA PRO A 594 -14.65 4.53 -43.90
C PRO A 594 -15.50 3.33 -43.46
N THR A 595 -16.72 3.62 -42.99
CA THR A 595 -17.75 2.60 -42.82
C THR A 595 -18.07 2.08 -44.21
N SER A 596 -17.44 0.99 -44.62
CA SER A 596 -17.80 0.28 -45.84
C SER A 596 -19.26 -0.15 -45.70
N ASN A 597 -20.15 0.54 -46.43
CA ASN A 597 -21.55 0.18 -46.58
C ASN A 597 -21.70 -1.21 -47.22
#